data_AF-A0A357IBM1-F1
#
_entry.id   AF-A0A357IBM1-F1
#
_cell.length_a   1.000
_cell.length_b   1.000
_cell.length_c   1.000
_cell.angle_alpha   90.00
_cell.angle_beta   90.00
_cell.angle_gamma   90.00
#
_symmetry.space_group_name_H-M   'P 1'
#
loop_
_entity.id
_entity.type
_entity.pdbx_description
1 polymer ?
#
loop_
_entity_poly.entity_id
_entity_poly.type
_entity_poly.pdbx_seq_one_letter_code
_entity_poly.pdbx_strand_id
1 'polypeptide(L)'
;MTAARDGRCAAHRQRGLSYVEVVVAVALLAVALVPVLDGLQMGVQSASVNGDVVQQQTALQTRLRSIQAEPFAALVAAAQAAGGANNPSTYSDPTSQADRIVVYLSAYDPDNDDGDGDMFTVADPNGDGDNNPYTSADTDPELALIWAQVVLENSPLALHTLVRR
;
A
#
# COMPACT_ATOMS: atom_id res chain seq x y z
N MET A 1 -53.49 -59.24 -24.46
CA MET A 1 -52.38 -58.26 -24.50
C MET A 1 -52.88 -57.02 -23.76
N THR A 2 -52.90 -56.99 -22.43
CA THR A 2 -51.75 -56.88 -21.50
C THR A 2 -50.91 -55.64 -21.78
N ALA A 3 -51.14 -54.56 -21.03
CA ALA A 3 -50.09 -53.67 -20.55
C ALA A 3 -50.67 -52.75 -19.45
N ALA A 4 -50.35 -53.10 -18.21
CA ALA A 4 -50.47 -52.25 -17.04
C ALA A 4 -49.56 -51.01 -17.18
N ARG A 5 -50.00 -49.87 -16.67
CA ARG A 5 -49.09 -48.82 -16.21
C ARG A 5 -49.46 -48.44 -14.79
N ASP A 6 -48.75 -49.08 -13.88
CA ASP A 6 -48.67 -48.78 -12.46
C ASP A 6 -48.36 -47.31 -12.24
N GLY A 7 -49.27 -46.63 -11.54
CA GLY A 7 -49.01 -45.37 -10.89
C GLY A 7 -48.00 -45.58 -9.76
N ARG A 8 -46.78 -45.09 -9.94
CA ARG A 8 -45.83 -44.95 -8.83
C ARG A 8 -45.72 -43.48 -8.45
N CYS A 9 -46.62 -43.05 -7.56
CA CYS A 9 -46.36 -41.89 -6.71
C CYS A 9 -45.22 -42.27 -5.76
N ALA A 10 -44.02 -41.79 -6.05
CA ALA A 10 -42.90 -41.87 -5.12
C ALA A 10 -43.22 -40.97 -3.91
N ALA A 11 -43.82 -41.57 -2.87
CA ALA A 11 -43.94 -40.95 -1.56
C ALA A 11 -42.52 -40.78 -0.99
N HIS A 12 -42.01 -39.55 -1.06
CA HIS A 12 -40.76 -39.17 -0.43
C HIS A 12 -40.97 -39.26 1.09
N ARG A 13 -40.55 -40.39 1.69
CA ARG A 13 -40.62 -40.60 3.14
C ARG A 13 -39.69 -39.60 3.81
N GLN A 14 -40.26 -38.50 4.30
CA GLN A 14 -39.67 -37.70 5.35
C GLN A 14 -39.56 -38.61 6.59
N ARG A 15 -38.37 -39.17 6.82
CA ARG A 15 -38.07 -39.90 8.06
C ARG A 15 -37.87 -38.85 9.14
N GLY A 16 -38.76 -38.85 10.13
CA GLY A 16 -38.64 -37.99 11.31
C GLY A 16 -37.31 -38.28 12.02
N LEU A 17 -36.67 -37.21 12.49
CA LEU A 17 -35.38 -37.25 13.19
C LEU A 17 -35.42 -38.31 14.30
N SER A 18 -34.55 -39.32 14.19
CA SER A 18 -34.37 -40.29 15.27
C SER A 18 -33.74 -39.57 16.48
N TYR A 19 -34.19 -39.86 17.70
CA TYR A 19 -33.60 -39.31 18.93
C TYR A 19 -32.07 -39.50 18.96
N VAL A 20 -31.59 -40.64 18.46
CA VAL A 20 -30.16 -40.95 18.34
C VAL A 20 -29.45 -39.98 17.39
N GLU A 21 -30.08 -39.62 16.29
CA GLU A 21 -29.51 -38.72 15.28
C GLU A 21 -29.35 -37.30 15.84
N VAL A 22 -30.33 -36.82 16.63
CA VAL A 22 -30.25 -35.53 17.32
C VAL A 22 -29.12 -35.53 18.36
N VAL A 23 -28.99 -36.60 19.15
CA VAL A 23 -27.91 -36.72 20.16
C VAL A 23 -26.54 -36.75 19.49
N VAL A 24 -26.39 -37.50 18.40
CA VAL A 24 -25.14 -37.55 17.63
C VAL A 24 -24.83 -36.19 17.00
N ALA A 25 -25.82 -35.50 16.43
CA ALA A 25 -25.64 -34.17 15.86
C ALA A 25 -25.17 -33.15 16.91
N VAL A 26 -25.78 -33.14 18.11
CA VAL A 26 -25.36 -32.26 19.20
C VAL A 26 -23.95 -32.59 19.70
N ALA A 27 -23.60 -33.88 19.81
CA ALA A 27 -22.25 -34.29 20.18
C ALA A 27 -21.21 -33.82 19.14
N LEU A 28 -21.50 -33.97 17.84
CA LEU A 28 -20.63 -33.50 16.77
C LEU A 28 -20.50 -31.97 16.78
N LEU A 29 -21.60 -31.24 17.04
CA LEU A 29 -21.60 -29.77 17.12
C LEU A 29 -20.76 -29.29 18.30
N ALA A 30 -20.87 -29.94 19.46
CA ALA A 30 -20.05 -29.63 20.64
C ALA A 30 -18.55 -29.83 20.39
N VAL A 31 -18.17 -30.91 19.71
CA VAL A 31 -16.76 -31.18 19.34
C VAL A 31 -16.25 -30.20 18.28
N ALA A 32 -17.10 -29.84 17.31
CA ALA A 32 -16.74 -28.91 16.24
C ALA A 32 -16.68 -27.44 16.71
N LEU A 33 -17.34 -27.08 17.82
CA LEU A 33 -17.46 -25.68 18.25
C LEU A 33 -16.12 -25.04 18.62
N VAL A 34 -15.22 -25.79 19.27
CA VAL A 34 -13.92 -25.28 19.71
C VAL A 34 -13.06 -24.78 18.54
N PRO A 35 -12.74 -25.60 17.50
CA PRO A 35 -11.96 -25.11 16.36
C PRO A 35 -12.69 -24.04 15.53
N VAL A 36 -14.03 -24.02 15.54
CA VAL A 36 -14.81 -22.97 14.87
C VAL A 36 -14.63 -21.61 15.56
N LEU A 37 -14.63 -21.56 16.89
CA LEU A 37 -14.40 -20.34 17.65
C LEU A 37 -12.98 -19.83 17.47
N ASP A 38 -11.99 -20.72 17.48
CA ASP A 38 -10.59 -20.37 17.23
C ASP A 38 -10.41 -19.79 15.81
N GLY A 39 -11.02 -20.44 14.80
CA GLY A 39 -11.02 -19.94 13.43
C GLY A 39 -11.69 -18.57 13.27
N LEU A 40 -12.79 -18.33 14.00
CA LEU A 40 -13.48 -17.03 14.02
C LEU A 40 -12.61 -15.93 14.63
N GLN A 41 -11.91 -16.21 15.73
CA GLN A 41 -11.00 -15.25 16.36
C GLN A 41 -9.83 -14.90 15.43
N MET A 42 -9.22 -15.90 14.79
CA MET A 42 -8.18 -15.69 13.79
C MET A 42 -8.69 -14.89 12.58
N GLY A 43 -9.90 -15.20 12.12
CA GLY A 43 -10.55 -14.47 11.03
C GLY A 43 -10.78 -12.99 11.35
N VAL A 44 -11.28 -12.68 12.55
CA VAL A 44 -11.53 -11.30 12.99
C VAL A 44 -10.21 -10.53 13.17
N GLN A 45 -9.20 -11.14 13.78
CA GLN A 45 -7.87 -10.51 13.93
C GLN A 45 -7.20 -10.27 12.56
N SER A 46 -7.32 -11.21 11.63
CA SER A 46 -6.80 -11.03 10.28
C SER A 46 -7.54 -9.91 9.55
N ALA A 47 -8.87 -9.82 9.69
CA ALA A 47 -9.66 -8.76 9.09
C ALA A 47 -9.30 -7.38 9.64
N SER A 48 -9.06 -7.23 10.95
CA SER A 48 -8.65 -5.94 11.53
C SER A 48 -7.26 -5.52 11.07
N VAL A 49 -6.28 -6.44 11.11
CA VAL A 49 -4.90 -6.15 10.65
C VAL A 49 -4.88 -5.77 9.17
N ASN A 50 -5.63 -6.50 8.33
CA ASN A 50 -5.73 -6.18 6.91
C ASN A 50 -6.43 -4.83 6.68
N GLY A 51 -7.44 -4.50 7.48
CA GLY A 51 -8.12 -3.20 7.41
C GLY A 51 -7.16 -2.03 7.65
N ASP A 52 -6.38 -2.11 8.72
CA ASP A 52 -5.43 -1.05 9.10
C ASP A 52 -4.34 -0.88 8.03
N VAL A 53 -3.75 -1.98 7.54
CA VAL A 53 -2.72 -1.94 6.49
C VAL A 53 -3.28 -1.35 5.18
N VAL A 54 -4.49 -1.76 4.78
CA VAL A 54 -5.14 -1.21 3.58
C VAL A 54 -5.41 0.29 3.72
N GLN A 55 -5.85 0.73 4.90
CA GLN A 55 -6.09 2.15 5.17
C GLN A 55 -4.79 2.95 5.09
N GLN A 56 -3.71 2.48 5.73
CA GLN A 56 -2.39 3.11 5.67
C GLN A 56 -1.85 3.18 4.24
N GLN A 57 -1.94 2.08 3.49
CA GLN A 57 -1.49 2.04 2.10
C GLN A 57 -2.30 3.01 1.21
N THR A 58 -3.61 3.12 1.44
CA THR A 58 -4.47 4.05 0.72
C THR A 58 -4.11 5.50 1.02
N ALA A 59 -3.78 5.81 2.28
CA ALA A 59 -3.33 7.15 2.68
C ALA A 59 -2.01 7.52 2.01
N LEU A 60 -1.02 6.62 2.02
CA LEU A 60 0.27 6.82 1.34
C LEU A 60 0.09 7.01 -0.17
N GLN A 61 -0.75 6.20 -0.82
CA GLN A 61 -1.04 6.35 -2.25
C GLN A 61 -1.70 7.70 -2.56
N THR A 62 -2.61 8.14 -1.71
CA THR A 62 -3.28 9.44 -1.88
C THR A 62 -2.28 10.58 -1.78
N ARG A 63 -1.37 10.53 -0.80
CA ARG A 63 -0.30 11.52 -0.64
C ARG A 63 0.69 11.49 -1.81
N LEU A 64 1.06 10.30 -2.29
CA LEU A 64 1.92 10.17 -3.47
C LEU A 64 1.27 10.79 -4.71
N ARG A 65 -0.03 10.53 -4.93
CA ARG A 65 -0.78 11.13 -6.04
C ARG A 65 -0.88 12.64 -5.91
N SER A 66 -1.03 13.18 -4.69
CA SER A 66 -1.01 14.64 -4.51
C SER A 66 0.34 15.23 -4.87
N ILE A 67 1.45 14.59 -4.48
CA ILE A 67 2.81 15.04 -4.85
C ILE A 67 3.01 14.97 -6.37
N GLN A 68 2.56 13.90 -7.02
CA GLN A 68 2.64 13.78 -8.48
C GLN A 68 1.76 14.79 -9.23
N ALA A 69 0.75 15.36 -8.57
CA ALA A 69 -0.08 16.41 -9.14
C ALA A 69 0.51 17.82 -8.95
N GLU A 70 1.53 17.97 -8.11
CA GLU A 70 2.21 19.25 -7.90
C GLU A 70 3.02 19.65 -9.14
N PRO A 71 3.13 20.96 -9.43
CA PRO A 71 4.03 21.44 -10.47
C PRO A 71 5.47 21.02 -10.20
N PHE A 72 6.18 20.54 -11.23
CA PHE A 72 7.56 20.09 -11.10
C PHE A 72 8.49 21.14 -10.45
N ALA A 73 8.33 22.42 -10.79
CA ALA A 73 9.10 23.51 -10.20
C ALA A 73 8.89 23.67 -8.68
N ALA A 74 7.69 23.38 -8.16
CA ALA A 74 7.42 23.42 -6.73
C ALA A 74 8.11 22.26 -6.00
N LEU A 75 8.14 21.08 -6.63
CA LEU A 75 8.83 19.91 -6.10
C LEU A 75 10.36 20.12 -6.06
N VAL A 76 10.93 20.75 -7.09
CA VAL A 76 12.35 21.13 -7.12
C VAL A 76 12.67 22.07 -5.96
N ALA A 77 11.89 23.13 -5.77
CA ALA A 77 12.10 24.08 -4.66
C ALA A 77 11.99 23.40 -3.28
N ALA A 78 11.04 22.48 -3.13
CA ALA A 78 10.88 21.71 -1.88
C ALA A 78 12.03 20.72 -1.64
N ALA A 79 12.56 20.09 -2.69
CA ALA A 79 13.74 19.21 -2.61
C ALA A 79 15.01 20.00 -2.26
N GLN A 80 15.21 21.16 -2.89
CA GLN A 80 16.28 22.10 -2.55
C GLN A 80 16.21 22.53 -1.08
N ALA A 81 15.01 22.86 -0.58
CA ALA A 81 14.80 23.24 0.81
C ALA A 81 15.06 22.09 1.79
N ALA A 82 14.76 20.84 1.39
CA ALA A 82 15.07 19.65 2.19
C ALA A 82 16.57 19.38 2.24
N GLY A 83 17.30 19.66 1.14
CA GLY A 83 18.76 19.53 1.09
C GLY A 83 19.26 18.08 1.08
N GLY A 84 18.42 17.12 0.66
CA GLY A 84 18.82 15.74 0.40
C GLY A 84 17.77 14.68 0.77
N ALA A 85 18.00 13.45 0.28
CA ALA A 85 17.05 12.33 0.39
C ALA A 85 16.70 11.88 1.83
N ASN A 86 17.51 12.22 2.82
CA ASN A 86 17.29 11.84 4.22
C ASN A 86 16.56 12.91 5.04
N ASN A 87 16.28 14.08 4.46
CA ASN A 87 15.66 15.21 5.15
C ASN A 87 14.18 15.32 4.78
N PRO A 88 13.27 15.45 5.76
CA PRO A 88 11.86 15.68 5.48
C PRO A 88 11.64 16.97 4.69
N SER A 89 10.87 16.88 3.61
CA SER A 89 10.46 18.04 2.82
C SER A 89 9.29 18.79 3.49
N THR A 90 8.99 19.97 2.94
CA THR A 90 7.83 20.80 3.32
C THR A 90 6.47 20.13 3.09
N TYR A 91 6.42 19.05 2.31
CA TYR A 91 5.22 18.23 2.10
C TYR A 91 5.03 17.17 3.20
N SER A 92 5.89 17.12 4.21
CA SER A 92 5.70 16.26 5.37
C SER A 92 4.65 16.83 6.31
N ASP A 93 3.90 15.95 6.96
CA ASP A 93 2.97 16.36 8.00
C ASP A 93 3.71 16.90 9.24
N PRO A 94 3.07 17.74 10.07
CA PRO A 94 3.64 18.24 11.31
C PRO A 94 4.03 17.09 12.25
N THR A 95 5.10 17.27 13.02
CA THR A 95 5.61 16.25 13.97
C THR A 95 4.62 15.90 15.10
N SER A 96 3.56 16.69 15.29
CA SER A 96 2.53 16.47 16.30
C SER A 96 1.32 15.69 15.79
N GLN A 97 1.27 15.32 14.52
CA GLN A 97 0.13 14.64 13.91
C GLN A 97 0.19 13.13 14.20
N ALA A 98 -0.93 12.54 14.60
CA ALA A 98 -1.07 11.08 14.64
C ALA A 98 -1.05 10.52 13.21
N ASP A 99 -0.43 9.36 13.01
CA ASP A 99 -0.23 8.76 11.70
C ASP A 99 0.45 9.71 10.70
N ARG A 100 1.48 10.41 11.18
CA ARG A 100 2.23 11.40 10.42
C ARG A 100 2.82 10.80 9.14
N ILE A 101 2.50 11.39 8.00
CA ILE A 101 3.14 11.03 6.74
C ILE A 101 4.36 11.93 6.52
N VAL A 102 5.52 11.31 6.35
CA VAL A 102 6.79 11.98 6.07
C VAL A 102 7.10 11.85 4.58
N VAL A 103 7.44 12.98 3.96
CA VAL A 103 7.72 13.05 2.52
C VAL A 103 9.17 13.48 2.34
N TYR A 104 9.96 12.65 1.68
CA TYR A 104 11.34 12.93 1.30
C TYR A 104 11.40 13.26 -0.20
N LEU A 105 12.15 14.31 -0.55
CA LEU A 105 12.34 14.75 -1.92
C LEU A 105 13.84 14.98 -2.14
N SER A 106 14.36 14.48 -3.26
CA SER A 106 15.76 14.71 -3.66
C SER A 106 15.89 14.74 -5.17
N ALA A 107 16.91 15.44 -5.67
CA ALA A 107 17.42 15.21 -7.02
C ALA A 107 17.80 13.73 -7.17
N TYR A 108 17.58 13.19 -8.37
CA TYR A 108 17.89 11.80 -8.68
C TYR A 108 18.81 11.74 -9.91
N ASP A 109 20.02 11.23 -9.69
CA ASP A 109 21.04 10.99 -10.72
C ASP A 109 21.21 9.47 -10.93
N PRO A 110 20.57 8.87 -11.94
CA PRO A 110 20.73 7.45 -12.25
C PRO A 110 21.99 7.12 -13.05
N ASP A 111 22.60 8.09 -13.73
CA ASP A 111 23.77 7.91 -14.61
C ASP A 111 25.10 8.18 -13.92
N ASN A 112 25.07 8.68 -12.68
CA ASN A 112 26.24 8.99 -11.86
C ASN A 112 27.18 9.92 -12.63
N ASP A 113 26.61 10.98 -13.21
CA ASP A 113 27.32 11.88 -14.11
C ASP A 113 28.47 12.60 -13.38
N ASP A 114 28.33 12.81 -12.07
CA ASP A 114 29.36 13.38 -11.21
C ASP A 114 30.43 12.39 -10.70
N GLY A 115 30.23 11.08 -10.92
CA GLY A 115 31.22 10.06 -10.64
C GLY A 115 31.37 9.63 -9.18
N ASP A 116 30.51 10.06 -8.25
CA ASP A 116 30.70 9.82 -6.81
C ASP A 116 30.07 8.52 -6.27
N GLY A 117 29.22 7.88 -7.06
CA GLY A 117 28.56 6.61 -6.80
C GLY A 117 27.28 6.72 -5.97
N ASP A 118 26.81 7.93 -5.65
CA ASP A 118 25.56 8.20 -4.94
C ASP A 118 24.51 8.82 -5.87
N MET A 119 23.36 8.17 -5.95
CA MET A 119 22.26 8.57 -6.84
C MET A 119 21.48 9.80 -6.36
N PHE A 120 21.85 10.36 -5.21
CA PHE A 120 21.19 11.51 -4.57
C PHE A 120 22.11 12.72 -4.37
N THR A 121 23.38 12.59 -4.72
CA THR A 121 24.34 13.68 -4.86
C THR A 121 24.42 14.00 -6.34
N VAL A 122 24.26 15.28 -6.69
CA VAL A 122 24.50 15.72 -8.06
C VAL A 122 25.34 16.97 -7.97
N ALA A 123 26.64 16.85 -8.23
CA ALA A 123 27.51 18.01 -8.32
C ALA A 123 27.26 18.74 -9.64
N ASP A 124 26.50 19.84 -9.59
CA ASP A 124 26.29 20.80 -10.70
C ASP A 124 26.15 20.13 -12.09
N PRO A 125 25.06 19.38 -12.35
CA PRO A 125 24.93 18.50 -13.52
C PRO A 125 24.97 19.21 -14.88
N ASN A 126 24.90 20.54 -14.94
CA ASN A 126 25.07 21.29 -16.20
C ASN A 126 26.38 22.10 -16.25
N GLY A 127 27.17 22.08 -15.17
CA GLY A 127 28.47 22.74 -15.07
C GLY A 127 28.42 24.26 -15.29
N ASP A 128 27.29 24.91 -14.98
CA ASP A 128 27.12 26.35 -15.19
C ASP A 128 27.71 27.20 -14.04
N GLY A 129 28.14 26.56 -12.97
CA GLY A 129 28.86 27.17 -11.85
C GLY A 129 27.95 27.74 -10.76
N ASP A 130 26.64 27.50 -10.81
CA ASP A 130 25.70 27.83 -9.73
C ASP A 130 25.66 26.77 -8.62
N ASN A 131 26.30 25.61 -8.86
CA ASN A 131 26.37 24.47 -7.95
C ASN A 131 24.99 23.91 -7.54
N ASN A 132 24.01 24.03 -8.45
CA ASN A 132 22.64 23.58 -8.27
C ASN A 132 22.46 22.14 -8.81
N PRO A 133 22.10 21.15 -7.95
CA PRO A 133 21.85 19.77 -8.40
C PRO A 133 20.62 19.61 -9.32
N TYR A 134 19.81 20.65 -9.52
CA TYR A 134 18.50 20.59 -10.16
C TYR A 134 18.48 21.26 -11.55
N THR A 135 19.63 21.35 -12.21
CA THR A 135 19.85 22.16 -13.43
C THR A 135 19.26 21.61 -14.72
N SER A 136 18.76 20.38 -14.71
CA SER A 136 17.89 19.87 -15.77
C SER A 136 16.60 20.70 -15.93
N ALA A 137 16.28 21.61 -15.01
CA ALA A 137 15.26 22.64 -15.24
C ALA A 137 15.62 23.67 -16.35
N ASP A 138 16.92 23.93 -16.58
CA ASP A 138 17.41 25.08 -17.37
C ASP A 138 18.16 24.71 -18.67
N THR A 139 18.74 23.51 -18.80
CA THR A 139 19.54 23.15 -20.01
C THR A 139 19.21 21.81 -20.67
N ASP A 140 18.74 20.80 -19.93
CA ASP A 140 18.20 19.56 -20.49
C ASP A 140 16.95 19.07 -19.72
N PRO A 141 15.75 19.55 -20.09
CA PRO A 141 14.49 19.25 -19.37
C PRO A 141 14.09 17.77 -19.40
N GLU A 142 14.71 16.94 -20.23
CA GLU A 142 14.36 15.52 -20.33
C GLU A 142 15.01 14.65 -19.25
N LEU A 143 16.03 15.16 -18.56
CA LEU A 143 16.75 14.44 -17.49
C LEU A 143 16.35 14.88 -16.07
N ALA A 144 15.40 15.81 -15.94
CA ALA A 144 14.95 16.31 -14.65
C ALA A 144 14.10 15.29 -13.89
N LEU A 145 14.75 14.52 -13.02
CA LEU A 145 14.09 13.57 -12.14
C LEU A 145 14.17 14.00 -10.68
N ILE A 146 13.02 14.02 -10.03
CA ILE A 146 12.90 14.11 -8.58
C ILE A 146 12.53 12.73 -8.05
N TRP A 147 13.34 12.20 -7.15
CA TRP A 147 12.95 11.07 -6.32
C TRP A 147 12.05 11.57 -5.20
N ALA A 148 10.88 10.96 -5.08
CA ALA A 148 9.93 11.25 -4.02
C ALA A 148 9.58 9.98 -3.25
N GLN A 149 9.72 10.02 -1.93
CA GLN A 149 9.33 8.93 -1.04
C GLN A 149 8.34 9.43 0.00
N VAL A 150 7.30 8.63 0.24
CA VAL A 150 6.24 8.87 1.20
C VAL A 150 6.23 7.70 2.18
N VAL A 151 6.42 8.01 3.47
CA VAL A 151 6.52 7.02 4.54
C VAL A 151 5.54 7.38 5.64
N LEU A 152 4.89 6.38 6.22
CA LEU A 152 4.13 6.58 7.46
C LEU A 152 5.09 6.46 8.64
N GLU A 153 5.13 7.48 9.49
CA GLU A 153 6.05 7.52 10.64
C GLU A 153 5.80 6.30 11.57
N ASN A 154 6.88 5.62 11.96
CA ASN A 154 6.85 4.38 12.74
C ASN A 154 6.22 3.16 12.02
N SER A 155 6.03 3.23 10.70
CA SER A 155 5.57 2.09 9.89
C SER A 155 6.68 1.65 8.93
N PRO A 156 6.79 0.33 8.63
CA PRO A 156 7.66 -0.15 7.56
C PRO A 156 7.10 0.16 6.16
N LEU A 157 5.87 0.69 6.05
CA LEU A 157 5.25 1.02 4.78
C LEU A 157 5.83 2.30 4.19
N ALA A 158 6.45 2.16 3.02
CA ALA A 158 6.95 3.25 2.22
C ALA A 158 6.50 3.08 0.77
N LEU A 159 6.16 4.19 0.12
CA LEU A 159 5.97 4.27 -1.32
C LEU A 159 6.98 5.27 -1.88
N HIS A 160 7.52 4.98 -3.05
CA HIS A 160 8.43 5.88 -3.73
C HIS A 160 8.11 5.93 -5.22
N THR A 161 8.44 7.04 -5.83
CA THR A 161 8.25 7.29 -7.26
C THR A 161 9.34 8.21 -7.76
N LEU A 162 9.53 8.17 -9.08
CA LEU A 162 10.25 9.22 -9.80
C LEU A 162 9.21 10.16 -10.39
N VAL A 163 9.44 11.45 -10.23
CA VAL A 163 8.64 12.51 -10.86
C VAL A 163 9.52 13.15 -11.93
N ARG A 164 8.97 13.27 -13.13
CA ARG A 164 9.59 13.94 -14.27
C ARG A 164 8.72 15.11 -14.72
N ARG A 165 9.31 16.04 -15.45
CA ARG A 165 8.60 17.15 -16.10
C ARG A 165 7.64 16.68 -17.19
#